data_AF-A0A7S4VC64-F1
#
_entry.id   AF-A0A7S4VC64-F1
#
_cell.length_a   1.000
_cell.length_b   1.000
_cell.length_c   1.000
_cell.angle_alpha   90.00
_cell.angle_beta   90.00
_cell.angle_gamma   90.00
#
_symmetry.space_group_name_H-M   'P 1'
#
loop_
_entity.id
_entity.type
_entity.pdbx_description
1 polymer ?
#
loop_
_entity_poly.entity_id
_entity_poly.type
_entity_poly.pdbx_seq_one_letter_code
_entity_poly.pdbx_strand_id
1 'polypeptide(L)'
;KFFASSNMVQVRLRLGAAVGELRHVLFEDFPPTAKVLAERPGQGLVALSEDEALPPRIVLSDFTGRRNFYARFSRRENLILLKAMKDHFLQQRNQDRLEELWEMSQEDTMRYKVILQEHLGKEVYPPVLRRFGLPDDQPVQLAVCAMQSIGDNLDVTETWLETEHVMQNTINIENAENLCREIMHKVGFNVKQIEKRLFDKRMQWSGGVRILAQRKQKAVEAQQQKAQEGQSR
;
A
#
# COMPACT_ATOMS: atom_id res chain seq x y z
N LYS A 1 -24.95 -23.43 4.79
CA LYS A 1 -25.20 -22.37 3.78
C LYS A 1 -24.15 -22.54 2.68
N PHE A 2 -24.53 -23.11 1.54
CA PHE A 2 -23.69 -23.12 0.34
C PHE A 2 -23.69 -21.68 -0.21
N PHE A 3 -22.59 -20.97 -0.07
CA PHE A 3 -22.39 -19.77 -0.87
C PHE A 3 -22.17 -20.28 -2.29
N ALA A 4 -23.17 -20.11 -3.16
CA ALA A 4 -22.93 -20.15 -4.59
C ALA A 4 -21.97 -18.99 -4.87
N SER A 5 -20.66 -19.25 -4.81
CA SER A 5 -19.64 -18.31 -5.24
C SER A 5 -20.00 -17.96 -6.67
N SER A 6 -20.42 -16.71 -6.90
CA SER A 6 -20.58 -16.24 -8.27
C SER A 6 -19.23 -16.48 -8.94
N ASN A 7 -19.21 -17.28 -10.02
CA ASN A 7 -18.01 -17.57 -10.82
C ASN A 7 -17.54 -16.33 -11.61
N MET A 8 -17.67 -15.15 -11.00
CA MET A 8 -17.39 -13.84 -11.57
C MET A 8 -16.32 -13.18 -10.71
N VAL A 9 -15.25 -12.78 -11.39
CA VAL A 9 -14.18 -11.95 -10.84
C VAL A 9 -14.21 -10.59 -11.54
N GLN A 10 -13.93 -9.53 -10.81
CA GLN A 10 -13.76 -8.19 -11.36
C GLN A 10 -12.27 -7.86 -11.46
N VAL A 11 -11.87 -7.25 -12.57
CA VAL A 11 -10.48 -6.82 -12.79
C VAL A 11 -10.48 -5.38 -13.25
N ARG A 12 -9.73 -4.52 -12.56
CA ARG A 12 -9.54 -3.12 -12.95
C ARG A 12 -8.32 -2.99 -13.87
N LEU A 13 -8.59 -2.69 -15.13
CA LEU A 13 -7.57 -2.49 -16.18
C LEU A 13 -7.70 -1.09 -16.79
N ARG A 14 -6.66 -0.67 -17.52
CA ARG A 14 -6.73 0.53 -18.36
C ARG A 14 -7.64 0.30 -19.56
N LEU A 15 -8.23 1.38 -20.07
CA LEU A 15 -9.05 1.30 -21.28
C LEU A 15 -8.20 0.80 -22.45
N GLY A 16 -8.69 -0.22 -23.17
CA GLY A 16 -7.97 -0.84 -24.28
C GLY A 16 -6.83 -1.76 -23.85
N ALA A 17 -6.74 -2.16 -22.58
CA ALA A 17 -5.76 -3.13 -22.12
C ALA A 17 -5.85 -4.45 -22.93
N ALA A 18 -4.69 -5.01 -23.24
CA ALA A 18 -4.58 -6.29 -23.93
C ALA A 18 -4.58 -7.48 -22.96
N VAL A 19 -4.75 -8.69 -23.48
CA VAL A 19 -4.68 -9.95 -22.71
C VAL A 19 -3.41 -10.03 -21.87
N GLY A 20 -2.27 -9.61 -22.40
CA GLY A 20 -1.01 -9.61 -21.66
C GLY A 20 -1.08 -8.78 -20.37
N GLU A 21 -1.72 -7.61 -20.38
CA GLU A 21 -1.86 -6.77 -19.17
C GLU A 21 -2.76 -7.43 -18.13
N LEU A 22 -3.85 -8.08 -18.55
CA LEU A 22 -4.69 -8.87 -17.65
C LEU A 22 -3.91 -10.00 -16.98
N ARG A 23 -3.08 -10.73 -17.73
CA ARG A 23 -2.23 -11.78 -17.15
C ARG A 23 -1.30 -11.24 -16.07
N HIS A 24 -0.71 -10.06 -16.30
CA HIS A 24 0.15 -9.42 -15.31
C HIS A 24 -0.61 -8.98 -14.04
N VAL A 25 -1.90 -8.65 -14.16
CA VAL A 25 -2.75 -8.27 -13.01
C VAL A 25 -3.22 -9.48 -12.22
N LEU A 26 -3.53 -10.60 -12.89
CA LEU A 26 -3.95 -11.83 -12.23
C LEU A 26 -2.76 -12.63 -11.65
N PHE A 27 -1.59 -12.53 -12.29
CA PHE A 27 -0.31 -13.11 -11.89
C PHE A 27 -0.44 -14.59 -11.48
N GLU A 28 -0.16 -14.92 -10.21
CA GLU A 28 -0.19 -16.29 -9.67
C GLU A 28 -1.53 -17.00 -9.79
N ASP A 29 -2.63 -16.25 -9.89
CA ASP A 29 -3.99 -16.79 -9.96
C ASP A 29 -4.41 -17.17 -11.40
N PHE A 30 -3.55 -16.92 -12.40
CA PHE A 30 -3.82 -17.20 -13.80
C PHE A 30 -2.63 -17.86 -14.50
N PRO A 31 -2.58 -19.21 -14.55
CA PRO A 31 -1.41 -19.93 -15.03
C PRO A 31 -1.14 -19.64 -16.53
N PRO A 32 0.11 -19.78 -17.01
CA PRO A 32 0.46 -19.50 -18.40
C PRO A 32 -0.33 -20.34 -19.43
N THR A 33 -0.78 -21.53 -19.05
CA THR A 33 -1.59 -22.42 -19.89
C THR A 33 -3.06 -22.02 -19.98
N ALA A 34 -3.54 -21.20 -19.06
CA ALA A 34 -4.91 -20.73 -19.05
C ALA A 34 -5.18 -19.82 -20.26
N LYS A 35 -6.42 -19.84 -20.76
CA LYS A 35 -6.86 -19.08 -21.93
C LYS A 35 -7.79 -17.96 -21.51
N VAL A 36 -7.65 -16.83 -22.20
CA VAL A 36 -8.64 -15.74 -22.16
C VAL A 36 -9.55 -15.91 -23.36
N LEU A 37 -10.84 -16.13 -23.10
CA LEU A 37 -11.86 -16.37 -24.11
C LEU A 37 -12.81 -15.18 -24.16
N ALA A 38 -13.28 -14.82 -25.35
CA ALA A 38 -14.36 -13.87 -25.53
C ALA A 38 -15.38 -14.38 -26.54
N GLU A 39 -16.62 -13.93 -26.38
CA GLU A 39 -17.69 -14.23 -27.33
C GLU A 39 -17.54 -13.36 -28.59
N ARG A 40 -17.51 -14.00 -29.76
CA ARG A 40 -17.49 -13.35 -31.07
C ARG A 40 -18.75 -13.71 -31.87
N PRO A 41 -19.42 -12.72 -32.49
CA PRO A 41 -20.61 -12.98 -33.30
C PRO A 41 -20.37 -14.06 -34.37
N GLY A 42 -21.18 -15.11 -34.37
CA GLY A 42 -21.09 -16.23 -35.31
C GLY A 42 -19.99 -17.26 -35.04
N GLN A 43 -19.09 -17.03 -34.07
CA GLN A 43 -18.00 -17.96 -33.74
C GLN A 43 -18.11 -18.56 -32.33
N GLY A 44 -18.91 -17.95 -31.44
CA GLY A 44 -19.01 -18.38 -30.04
C GLY A 44 -17.79 -17.93 -29.23
N LEU A 45 -17.37 -18.73 -28.24
CA LEU A 45 -16.19 -18.42 -27.42
C LEU A 45 -14.90 -18.72 -28.18
N VAL A 46 -14.09 -17.68 -28.41
CA VAL A 46 -12.81 -17.76 -29.11
C VAL A 46 -11.69 -17.30 -28.17
N ALA A 47 -10.54 -17.99 -28.22
CA ALA A 47 -9.36 -17.59 -27.47
C ALA A 47 -8.73 -16.33 -28.09
N LEU A 48 -8.45 -15.35 -27.24
CA LEU A 48 -7.80 -14.09 -27.61
C LEU A 48 -6.27 -14.27 -27.62
N SER A 49 -5.57 -13.53 -28.49
CA SER A 49 -4.10 -13.45 -28.46
C SER A 49 -3.60 -12.46 -27.41
N GLU A 50 -2.32 -12.55 -27.03
CA GLU A 50 -1.72 -11.71 -25.98
C GLU A 50 -1.83 -10.20 -26.26
N ASP A 51 -1.76 -9.80 -27.52
CA ASP A 51 -1.81 -8.41 -27.96
C ASP A 51 -3.23 -7.91 -28.26
N GLU A 52 -4.23 -8.78 -28.18
CA GLU A 52 -5.61 -8.41 -28.49
C GLU A 52 -6.25 -7.63 -27.34
N ALA A 53 -6.96 -6.55 -27.69
CA ALA A 53 -7.69 -5.73 -26.73
C ALA A 53 -8.82 -6.53 -26.07
N LEU A 54 -8.93 -6.39 -24.75
CA LEU A 54 -9.95 -7.11 -23.98
C LEU A 54 -11.33 -6.46 -24.14
N PRO A 55 -12.37 -7.24 -24.47
CA PRO A 55 -13.74 -6.77 -24.35
C PRO A 55 -14.15 -6.65 -22.87
N PRO A 56 -15.24 -5.95 -22.54
CA PRO A 56 -15.69 -5.76 -21.15
C PRO A 56 -16.03 -7.05 -20.40
N ARG A 57 -16.32 -8.15 -21.11
CA ARG A 57 -16.62 -9.47 -20.52
C ARG A 57 -15.81 -10.54 -21.24
N ILE A 58 -15.15 -11.37 -20.44
CA ILE A 58 -14.30 -12.47 -20.89
C ILE A 58 -14.58 -13.69 -20.01
N VAL A 59 -14.16 -14.87 -20.49
CA VAL A 59 -14.13 -16.12 -19.72
C VAL A 59 -12.68 -16.54 -19.57
N LEU A 60 -12.28 -16.86 -18.34
CA LEU A 60 -10.95 -17.36 -18.01
C LEU A 60 -11.03 -18.88 -17.87
N SER A 61 -10.23 -19.63 -18.64
CA SER A 61 -10.05 -21.06 -18.36
C SER A 61 -9.08 -21.25 -17.19
N ASP A 62 -9.21 -22.34 -16.44
CA ASP A 62 -8.22 -22.77 -15.44
C ASP A 62 -7.82 -21.69 -14.41
N PHE A 63 -8.73 -20.76 -14.13
CA PHE A 63 -8.52 -19.70 -13.15
C PHE A 63 -8.52 -20.29 -11.73
N THR A 64 -7.42 -20.11 -11.00
CA THR A 64 -7.22 -20.68 -9.65
C THR A 64 -7.43 -19.64 -8.54
N GLY A 65 -7.71 -18.40 -8.93
CA GLY A 65 -7.86 -17.29 -8.02
C GLY A 65 -9.04 -17.40 -7.07
N ARG A 66 -8.82 -16.99 -5.82
CA ARG A 66 -9.83 -16.98 -4.76
C ARG A 66 -10.43 -15.60 -4.49
N ARG A 67 -9.84 -14.56 -5.07
CA ARG A 67 -10.24 -13.17 -4.88
C ARG A 67 -11.36 -12.81 -5.86
N ASN A 68 -12.29 -11.97 -5.41
CA ASN A 68 -13.37 -11.48 -6.26
C ASN A 68 -12.98 -10.22 -7.05
N PHE A 69 -11.87 -9.58 -6.68
CA PHE A 69 -11.42 -8.33 -7.28
C PHE A 69 -9.90 -8.27 -7.41
N TYR A 70 -9.42 -7.83 -8.59
CA TYR A 70 -8.01 -7.63 -8.89
C TYR A 70 -7.79 -6.22 -9.43
N ALA A 71 -6.73 -5.58 -8.98
CA ALA A 71 -6.25 -4.33 -9.54
C ALA A 71 -4.72 -4.29 -9.44
N ARG A 72 -4.12 -3.46 -10.28
CA ARG A 72 -2.74 -3.01 -10.15
C ARG A 72 -2.73 -1.49 -10.18
N PHE A 73 -1.99 -0.88 -9.26
CA PHE A 73 -1.78 0.56 -9.24
C PHE A 73 -0.69 0.96 -10.21
N SER A 74 -0.99 2.01 -10.95
CA SER A 74 0.02 2.78 -11.66
C SER A 74 0.99 3.42 -10.65
N ARG A 75 2.16 3.82 -11.14
CA ARG A 75 3.14 4.59 -10.36
C ARG A 75 2.51 5.80 -9.65
N ARG A 76 1.64 6.52 -10.35
CA ARG A 76 0.96 7.71 -9.81
C ARG A 76 -0.02 7.34 -8.69
N GLU A 77 -0.81 6.28 -8.86
CA GLU A 77 -1.74 5.82 -7.83
C GLU A 77 -1.01 5.34 -6.57
N ASN A 78 0.09 4.58 -6.72
CA ASN A 78 0.93 4.18 -5.58
C ASN A 78 1.44 5.41 -4.81
N LEU A 79 1.93 6.44 -5.49
CA LEU A 79 2.38 7.67 -4.84
C LEU A 79 1.24 8.39 -4.11
N ILE A 80 0.05 8.46 -4.72
CA ILE A 80 -1.10 9.11 -4.10
C ILE A 80 -1.52 8.36 -2.83
N LEU A 81 -1.59 7.02 -2.91
CA LEU A 81 -1.94 6.17 -1.77
C LEU A 81 -0.91 6.30 -0.64
N LEU A 82 0.38 6.15 -0.94
CA LEU A 82 1.44 6.24 0.08
C LEU A 82 1.48 7.61 0.74
N LYS A 83 1.32 8.70 -0.04
CA LYS A 83 1.20 10.05 0.52
C LYS A 83 -0.03 10.19 1.42
N ALA A 84 -1.18 9.66 1.01
CA ALA A 84 -2.39 9.69 1.84
C ALA A 84 -2.21 8.93 3.16
N MET A 85 -1.53 7.77 3.14
CA MET A 85 -1.17 7.02 4.34
C MET A 85 -0.21 7.81 5.23
N LYS A 86 0.85 8.38 4.65
CA LYS A 86 1.80 9.22 5.37
C LYS A 86 1.11 10.41 6.04
N ASP A 87 0.29 11.15 5.29
CA ASP A 87 -0.44 12.32 5.79
C ASP A 87 -1.44 11.94 6.89
N HIS A 88 -2.02 10.74 6.84
CA HIS A 88 -2.84 10.21 7.93
C HIS A 88 -2.00 10.04 9.19
N PHE A 89 -0.88 9.32 9.13
CA PHE A 89 -0.07 9.05 10.31
C PHE A 89 0.73 10.26 10.81
N LEU A 90 0.98 11.29 10.01
CA LEU A 90 1.57 12.55 10.48
C LEU A 90 0.67 13.32 11.47
N GLN A 91 -0.61 12.98 11.59
CA GLN A 91 -1.52 13.60 12.55
C GLN A 91 -1.21 13.11 13.97
N GLN A 92 -1.15 14.01 14.94
CA GLN A 92 -0.78 13.68 16.34
C GLN A 92 -1.64 12.54 16.92
N ARG A 93 -2.96 12.61 16.77
CA ARG A 93 -3.87 11.56 17.25
C ARG A 93 -3.53 10.16 16.73
N ASN A 94 -2.98 10.06 15.52
CA ASN A 94 -2.63 8.79 14.90
C ASN A 94 -1.22 8.35 15.33
N GLN A 95 -0.32 9.29 15.65
CA GLN A 95 0.93 8.98 16.33
C GLN A 95 0.68 8.45 17.76
N ASP A 96 -0.20 9.09 18.52
CA ASP A 96 -0.62 8.60 19.85
C ASP A 96 -1.22 7.18 19.71
N ARG A 97 -2.01 6.94 18.67
CA ARG A 97 -2.51 5.60 18.36
C ARG A 97 -1.40 4.60 18.06
N LEU A 98 -0.36 4.97 17.30
CA LEU A 98 0.79 4.09 17.03
C LEU A 98 1.55 3.74 18.32
N GLU A 99 1.69 4.68 19.26
CA GLU A 99 2.26 4.44 20.60
C GLU A 99 1.42 3.40 21.35
N GLU A 100 0.09 3.55 21.40
CA GLU A 100 -0.81 2.56 22.01
C GLU A 100 -0.68 1.17 21.36
N LEU A 101 -0.60 1.09 20.03
CA LEU A 101 -0.43 -0.18 19.32
C LEU A 101 0.91 -0.85 19.66
N TRP A 102 1.96 -0.07 19.88
CA TRP A 102 3.29 -0.54 20.29
C TRP A 102 3.28 -1.07 21.74
N GLU A 103 2.58 -0.39 22.64
CA GLU A 103 2.37 -0.87 24.00
C GLU A 103 1.55 -2.18 24.00
N MET A 104 0.50 -2.26 23.19
CA MET A 104 -0.32 -3.47 23.03
C MET A 104 0.46 -4.66 22.46
N SER A 105 1.53 -4.41 21.69
CA SER A 105 2.41 -5.45 21.19
C SER A 105 3.45 -5.91 22.21
N GLN A 106 3.49 -5.34 23.41
CA GLN A 106 4.51 -5.63 24.43
C GLN A 106 5.93 -5.42 23.87
N GLU A 107 6.09 -4.38 23.04
CA GLU A 107 7.36 -4.05 22.38
C GLU A 107 7.89 -5.16 21.45
N ASP A 108 7.07 -6.17 21.11
CA ASP A 108 7.41 -7.18 20.13
C ASP A 108 7.11 -6.68 18.71
N THR A 109 8.14 -6.64 17.88
CA THR A 109 8.06 -6.09 16.52
C THR A 109 7.13 -6.91 15.60
N MET A 110 7.12 -8.23 15.73
CA MET A 110 6.28 -9.09 14.89
C MET A 110 4.80 -8.92 15.25
N ARG A 111 4.50 -8.88 16.55
CA ARG A 111 3.16 -8.61 17.07
C ARG A 111 2.70 -7.20 16.71
N TYR A 112 3.61 -6.21 16.77
CA TYR A 112 3.31 -4.84 16.33
C TYR A 112 2.87 -4.81 14.87
N LYS A 113 3.62 -5.49 13.98
CA LYS A 113 3.26 -5.58 12.55
C LYS A 113 1.87 -6.16 12.34
N VAL A 114 1.49 -7.21 13.07
CA VAL A 114 0.15 -7.83 12.96
C VAL A 114 -0.95 -6.86 13.40
N ILE A 115 -0.77 -6.22 14.56
CA ILE A 115 -1.74 -5.25 15.12
C ILE A 115 -1.85 -4.02 14.22
N LEU A 116 -0.73 -3.51 13.70
CA LEU A 116 -0.68 -2.41 12.75
C LEU A 116 -1.43 -2.78 11.46
N GLN A 117 -1.22 -3.97 10.91
CA GLN A 117 -1.93 -4.43 9.72
C GLN A 117 -3.45 -4.49 9.94
N GLU A 118 -3.90 -4.93 11.10
CA GLU A 118 -5.32 -4.90 11.48
C GLU A 118 -5.85 -3.46 11.54
N HIS A 119 -5.10 -2.54 12.17
CA HIS A 119 -5.46 -1.13 12.24
C HIS A 119 -5.54 -0.49 10.83
N LEU A 120 -4.55 -0.74 9.98
CA LEU A 120 -4.54 -0.27 8.59
C LEU A 120 -5.76 -0.77 7.81
N GLY A 121 -6.14 -2.04 8.01
CA GLY A 121 -7.32 -2.64 7.39
C GLY A 121 -8.64 -2.01 7.81
N LYS A 122 -8.74 -1.55 9.06
CA LYS A 122 -9.97 -0.95 9.60
C LYS A 122 -10.07 0.54 9.31
N GLU A 123 -8.99 1.29 9.51
CA GLU A 123 -9.04 2.75 9.59
C GLU A 123 -8.44 3.46 8.38
N VAL A 124 -7.42 2.87 7.73
CA VAL A 124 -6.59 3.58 6.76
C VAL A 124 -6.92 3.19 5.32
N TYR A 125 -6.91 1.89 5.01
CA TYR A 125 -7.12 1.43 3.64
C TYR A 125 -8.54 1.68 3.12
N PRO A 126 -9.64 1.43 3.87
CA PRO A 126 -10.99 1.64 3.34
C PRO A 126 -11.24 3.04 2.75
N PRO A 127 -10.99 4.16 3.47
CA PRO A 127 -11.21 5.48 2.88
C PRO A 127 -10.30 5.79 1.70
N VAL A 128 -9.07 5.24 1.67
CA VAL A 128 -8.15 5.45 0.55
C VAL A 128 -8.58 4.66 -0.68
N LEU A 129 -8.95 3.39 -0.54
CA LEU A 129 -9.44 2.54 -1.62
C LEU A 129 -10.72 3.10 -2.26
N ARG A 130 -11.66 3.60 -1.44
CA ARG A 130 -12.88 4.26 -1.94
C ARG A 130 -12.59 5.48 -2.82
N ARG A 131 -11.52 6.23 -2.57
CA ARG A 131 -11.10 7.36 -3.45
C ARG A 131 -10.67 6.89 -4.84
N PHE A 132 -10.27 5.63 -5.00
CA PHE A 132 -9.92 5.03 -6.28
C PHE A 132 -11.07 4.23 -6.91
N GLY A 133 -12.28 4.27 -6.31
CA GLY A 133 -13.44 3.51 -6.78
C GLY A 133 -13.30 2.00 -6.59
N LEU A 134 -12.57 1.57 -5.57
CA LEU A 134 -12.29 0.15 -5.29
C LEU A 134 -13.16 -0.37 -4.15
N PRO A 135 -13.45 -1.68 -4.12
CA PRO A 135 -14.14 -2.30 -3.00
C PRO A 135 -13.28 -2.27 -1.73
N ASP A 136 -13.92 -2.30 -0.57
CA ASP A 136 -13.31 -2.22 0.76
C ASP A 136 -13.69 -3.41 1.66
N ASP A 137 -14.11 -4.53 1.07
CA ASP A 137 -14.45 -5.78 1.77
C ASP A 137 -13.19 -6.51 2.31
N GLN A 138 -12.10 -6.48 1.55
CA GLN A 138 -10.79 -7.04 1.94
C GLN A 138 -9.66 -6.01 1.73
N PRO A 139 -9.69 -4.89 2.48
CA PRO A 139 -8.95 -3.69 2.12
C PRO A 139 -7.43 -3.88 2.21
N VAL A 140 -6.95 -4.65 3.19
CA VAL A 140 -5.51 -4.94 3.33
C VAL A 140 -5.00 -5.77 2.16
N GLN A 141 -5.66 -6.90 1.88
CA GLN A 141 -5.23 -7.81 0.82
C GLN A 141 -5.31 -7.12 -0.54
N LEU A 142 -6.36 -6.35 -0.80
CA LEU A 142 -6.49 -5.58 -2.03
C LEU A 142 -5.40 -4.52 -2.15
N ALA A 143 -5.12 -3.74 -1.10
CA ALA A 143 -4.08 -2.71 -1.14
C ALA A 143 -2.68 -3.33 -1.40
N VAL A 144 -2.32 -4.39 -0.67
CA VAL A 144 -1.04 -5.09 -0.85
C VAL A 144 -0.89 -5.63 -2.27
N CYS A 145 -1.94 -6.26 -2.80
CA CYS A 145 -1.90 -6.78 -4.16
C CYS A 145 -1.86 -5.67 -5.22
N ALA A 146 -2.63 -4.59 -5.05
CA ALA A 146 -2.64 -3.47 -5.98
C ALA A 146 -1.29 -2.75 -6.02
N MET A 147 -0.57 -2.71 -4.89
CA MET A 147 0.71 -2.02 -4.74
C MET A 147 1.94 -2.88 -5.04
N GLN A 148 1.79 -4.07 -5.67
CA GLN A 148 2.91 -4.95 -6.01
C GLN A 148 4.04 -4.28 -6.83
N SER A 149 3.74 -3.17 -7.52
CA SER A 149 4.68 -2.40 -8.34
C SER A 149 5.47 -1.30 -7.58
N ILE A 150 5.40 -1.23 -6.24
CA ILE A 150 6.18 -0.23 -5.47
C ILE A 150 7.69 -0.34 -5.75
N GLY A 151 8.20 -1.56 -5.95
CA GLY A 151 9.61 -1.84 -6.17
C GLY A 151 10.14 -1.48 -7.55
N ASP A 152 9.27 -1.13 -8.49
CA ASP A 152 9.67 -0.88 -9.88
C ASP A 152 10.27 0.54 -10.06
N ASN A 153 10.15 1.41 -9.06
CA ASN A 153 10.55 2.81 -9.17
C ASN A 153 11.06 3.42 -7.86
N LEU A 154 12.27 4.00 -7.92
CA LEU A 154 12.93 4.58 -6.75
C LEU A 154 12.08 5.61 -6.00
N ASP A 155 11.40 6.53 -6.69
CA ASP A 155 10.62 7.57 -6.02
C ASP A 155 9.41 6.99 -5.26
N VAL A 156 8.81 5.92 -5.79
CA VAL A 156 7.71 5.22 -5.11
C VAL A 156 8.26 4.46 -3.91
N THR A 157 9.38 3.76 -4.06
CA THR A 157 10.04 3.02 -2.98
C THR A 157 10.51 3.95 -1.86
N GLU A 158 11.07 5.13 -2.17
CA GLU A 158 11.44 6.13 -1.17
C GLU A 158 10.21 6.67 -0.43
N THR A 159 9.10 6.88 -1.13
CA THR A 159 7.84 7.32 -0.48
C THR A 159 7.28 6.20 0.41
N TRP A 160 7.42 4.94 0.01
CA TRP A 160 7.06 3.79 0.83
C TRP A 160 7.91 3.75 2.10
N LEU A 161 9.23 3.84 1.98
CA LEU A 161 10.16 3.92 3.10
C LEU A 161 9.81 5.06 4.07
N GLU A 162 9.52 6.25 3.56
CA GLU A 162 9.07 7.38 4.39
C GLU A 162 7.79 7.05 5.15
N THR A 163 6.82 6.41 4.48
CA THR A 163 5.54 6.03 5.09
C THR A 163 5.75 5.02 6.21
N GLU A 164 6.61 4.01 6.00
CA GLU A 164 6.93 3.00 7.02
C GLU A 164 7.68 3.60 8.22
N HIS A 165 8.53 4.62 8.00
CA HIS A 165 9.15 5.38 9.09
C HIS A 165 8.13 6.12 9.94
N VAL A 166 7.16 6.79 9.33
CA VAL A 166 6.11 7.51 10.07
C VAL A 166 5.22 6.53 10.85
N MET A 167 5.04 5.31 10.35
CA MET A 167 4.33 4.22 11.02
C MET A 167 5.19 3.41 12.01
N GLN A 168 6.49 3.71 12.13
CA GLN A 168 7.44 2.98 13.00
C GLN A 168 7.50 1.45 12.74
N ASN A 169 7.22 1.02 11.51
CA ASN A 169 7.18 -0.39 11.14
C ASN A 169 8.57 -0.91 10.75
N THR A 170 9.39 -1.23 11.76
CA THR A 170 10.83 -1.57 11.60
C THR A 170 11.11 -2.66 10.57
N ILE A 171 10.29 -3.71 10.51
CA ILE A 171 10.44 -4.79 9.51
C ILE A 171 10.30 -4.24 8.09
N ASN A 172 9.27 -3.44 7.83
CA ASN A 172 9.06 -2.90 6.48
C ASN A 172 10.00 -1.74 6.16
N ILE A 173 10.49 -1.01 7.17
CA ILE A 173 11.58 -0.04 6.99
C ILE A 173 12.81 -0.74 6.40
N GLU A 174 13.25 -1.85 7.00
CA GLU A 174 14.40 -2.61 6.49
C GLU A 174 14.16 -3.13 5.07
N ASN A 175 12.98 -3.70 4.80
CA ASN A 175 12.63 -4.17 3.46
C ASN A 175 12.65 -3.04 2.42
N ALA A 176 12.08 -1.88 2.76
CA ALA A 176 12.05 -0.73 1.87
C ALA A 176 13.43 -0.08 1.67
N GLU A 177 14.28 -0.05 2.71
CA GLU A 177 15.68 0.38 2.60
C GLU A 177 16.47 -0.55 1.67
N ASN A 178 16.35 -1.87 1.84
CA ASN A 178 17.01 -2.86 1.00
C ASN A 178 16.60 -2.72 -0.47
N LEU A 179 15.31 -2.52 -0.72
CA LEU A 179 14.81 -2.31 -2.08
C LEU A 179 15.29 -0.97 -2.68
N CYS A 180 15.35 0.10 -1.88
CA CYS A 180 15.96 1.37 -2.30
C CYS A 180 17.42 1.18 -2.72
N ARG A 181 18.21 0.44 -1.92
CA ARG A 181 19.62 0.13 -2.22
C ARG A 181 19.76 -0.62 -3.53
N GLU A 182 18.94 -1.66 -3.74
CA GLU A 182 18.93 -2.45 -4.96
C GLU A 182 18.65 -1.59 -6.21
N ILE A 183 17.61 -0.77 -6.16
CA ILE A 183 17.25 0.12 -7.28
C ILE A 183 18.34 1.15 -7.52
N MET A 184 18.87 1.81 -6.49
CA MET A 184 19.95 2.79 -6.61
C MET A 184 21.22 2.18 -7.21
N HIS A 185 21.57 0.97 -6.79
CA HIS A 185 22.70 0.23 -7.35
C HIS A 185 22.49 -0.09 -8.84
N LYS A 186 21.29 -0.56 -9.22
CA LYS A 186 20.92 -0.83 -10.62
C LYS A 186 21.02 0.41 -11.52
N VAL A 187 20.82 1.62 -10.97
CA VAL A 187 20.96 2.89 -11.72
C VAL A 187 22.34 3.53 -11.57
N GLY A 188 23.33 2.83 -10.99
CA GLY A 188 24.75 3.21 -11.00
C GLY A 188 25.24 4.00 -9.79
N PHE A 189 24.49 4.07 -8.68
CA PHE A 189 24.99 4.70 -7.46
C PHE A 189 26.00 3.78 -6.79
N ASN A 190 27.11 4.36 -6.28
CA ASN A 190 28.04 3.61 -5.45
C ASN A 190 27.54 3.54 -3.98
N VAL A 191 28.09 2.59 -3.22
CA VAL A 191 27.71 2.35 -1.81
C VAL A 191 27.74 3.62 -0.96
N LYS A 192 28.77 4.46 -1.07
CA LYS A 192 28.88 5.70 -0.29
C LYS A 192 27.76 6.70 -0.62
N GLN A 193 27.40 6.82 -1.89
CA GLN A 193 26.28 7.69 -2.32
C GLN A 193 24.94 7.18 -1.80
N ILE A 194 24.73 5.86 -1.82
CA ILE A 194 23.50 5.21 -1.32
C ILE A 194 23.35 5.46 0.19
N GLU A 195 24.39 5.17 0.98
CA GLU A 195 24.36 5.37 2.43
C GLU A 195 24.11 6.83 2.78
N LYS A 196 24.81 7.76 2.11
CA LYS A 196 24.62 9.18 2.33
C LYS A 196 23.17 9.59 2.05
N ARG A 197 22.59 9.16 0.93
CA ARG A 197 21.21 9.51 0.56
C ARG A 197 20.18 8.96 1.55
N LEU A 198 20.31 7.70 1.96
CA LEU A 198 19.41 7.11 2.96
C LEU A 198 19.57 7.78 4.33
N PHE A 199 20.81 8.11 4.71
CA PHE A 199 21.07 8.87 5.93
C PHE A 199 20.41 10.26 5.89
N ASP A 200 20.62 11.03 4.82
CA ASP A 200 20.04 12.37 4.64
C ASP A 200 18.50 12.32 4.73
N LYS A 201 17.88 11.31 4.11
CA LYS A 201 16.43 11.07 4.19
C LYS A 201 15.96 10.74 5.61
N ARG A 202 16.64 9.83 6.31
CA ARG A 202 16.33 9.51 7.72
C ARG A 202 16.42 10.73 8.62
N MET A 203 17.41 11.59 8.40
CA MET A 203 17.55 12.85 9.14
C MET A 203 16.40 13.82 8.85
N GLN A 204 15.95 13.89 7.59
CA GLN A 204 14.79 14.70 7.22
C GLN A 204 13.50 14.23 7.91
N TRP A 205 13.27 12.91 7.95
CA TRP A 205 12.04 12.34 8.51
C TRP A 205 12.01 12.36 10.04
N SER A 206 13.14 12.05 10.68
CA SER A 206 13.27 12.15 12.15
C SER A 206 13.08 13.58 12.64
N GLY A 207 13.48 14.59 11.85
CA GLY A 207 13.15 15.99 12.11
C GLY A 207 11.65 16.25 12.20
N GLY A 208 10.86 15.67 11.28
CA GLY A 208 9.39 15.77 11.30
C GLY A 208 8.77 15.15 12.56
N VAL A 209 9.22 13.95 12.94
CA VAL A 209 8.73 13.26 14.15
C VAL A 209 9.12 14.04 15.42
N ARG A 210 10.35 14.56 15.49
CA ARG A 210 10.81 15.40 16.60
C ARG A 210 10.02 16.71 16.73
N ILE A 211 9.65 17.34 15.62
CA ILE A 211 8.82 18.56 15.63
C ILE A 211 7.44 18.27 16.23
N LEU A 212 6.84 17.11 15.93
CA LEU A 212 5.56 16.71 16.52
C LEU A 212 5.68 16.48 18.03
N ALA A 213 6.72 15.75 18.47
CA ALA A 213 7.01 15.57 19.89
C ALA A 213 7.22 16.89 20.65
N GLN A 214 7.96 17.83 20.06
CA GLN A 214 8.17 19.17 20.64
C GLN A 214 6.88 19.99 20.73
N ARG A 215 5.96 19.86 19.75
CA ARG A 215 4.65 20.52 19.79
C ARG A 215 3.76 19.94 20.90
N LYS A 216 3.77 18.63 21.11
CA LYS A 216 3.08 17.94 22.22
C LYS A 216 3.58 18.47 23.57
N GLN A 217 4.89 18.53 23.76
CA GLN A 217 5.51 19.06 24.99
C GLN A 217 5.07 20.50 25.29
N LYS A 218 5.15 21.40 24.29
CA LYS A 218 4.71 22.81 24.45
C LYS A 218 3.21 22.94 24.75
N ALA A 219 2.37 22.09 24.16
CA ALA A 219 0.93 22.11 24.41
C ALA A 219 0.60 21.67 25.85
N VAL A 220 1.30 20.67 26.39
CA VAL A 220 1.17 20.22 27.79
C VAL A 220 1.63 21.32 28.75
N GLU A 221 2.78 21.93 28.50
CA GLU A 221 3.30 23.04 29.32
C GLU A 221 2.31 24.23 29.36
N ALA A 222 1.73 24.59 28.21
CA ALA A 222 0.73 25.66 28.14
C ALA A 222 -0.57 25.32 28.89
N GLN A 223 -0.99 24.06 28.92
CA GLN A 223 -2.15 23.62 29.71
C GLN A 223 -1.87 23.66 31.22
N GLN A 224 -0.66 23.24 31.63
CA GLN A 224 -0.24 23.29 33.03
C GLN A 224 -0.15 24.74 33.55
N GLN A 225 0.40 25.66 32.75
CA GLN A 225 0.44 27.08 33.09
C GLN A 225 -0.96 27.67 33.27
N LYS A 226 -1.89 27.39 32.33
CA LYS A 226 -3.29 27.84 32.46
C LYS A 226 -4.00 27.29 33.71
N ALA A 227 -3.70 26.05 34.09
CA ALA A 227 -4.25 25.45 35.30
C ALA A 227 -3.73 26.13 36.59
N GLN A 228 -2.44 26.50 36.62
CA GLN A 228 -1.83 27.22 37.74
C GLN A 228 -2.38 28.65 37.88
N GLU A 229 -2.60 29.35 36.77
CA GLU A 229 -3.19 30.69 36.77
C GLU A 229 -4.65 30.71 37.24
N GLY A 230 -5.41 29.64 36.94
CA GLY A 230 -6.80 29.48 37.37
C GLY A 230 -6.96 29.23 38.88
N GLN A 231 -5.95 28.68 39.56
CA GLN A 231 -5.98 28.44 41.02
C GLN A 231 -5.60 29.68 41.84
N SER A 232 -5.06 30.71 41.19
CA SER A 232 -4.62 31.95 41.84
C SER A 232 -5.68 33.06 41.81
N ARG A 233 -6.89 32.78 41.32
CA ARG A 233 -8.04 33.69 41.26
C ARG A 233 -9.14 33.20 42.17
#